data_AF-A0A7V7WQ28-F1
#
_entry.id   AF-A0A7V7WQ28-F1
#
_cell.length_a   1.000
_cell.length_b   1.000
_cell.length_c   1.000
_cell.angle_alpha   90.00
_cell.angle_beta   90.00
_cell.angle_gamma   90.00
#
_symmetry.space_group_name_H-M   'P 1'
#
loop_
_entity.id
_entity.type
_entity.pdbx_description
1 polymer ?
#
loop_
_entity_poly.entity_id
_entity_poly.type
_entity_poly.pdbx_seq_one_letter_code
_entity_poly.pdbx_strand_id
1 'polypeptide(L)'
;MATNPPRAQAQVLASGRSCQLAAIRNDLIPNYYLLAFPIDQGQPSAAEVTEMLNLGISYARDLAARLLDDPEAYTILYSGYSARREKGWHVHIVPAWKPMAQGMALRRVGGEKSAPSHWPQKRRCPTDQE
;
A
#
# COMPACT_ATOMS: atom_id res chain seq x y z
N MET A 1 7.23 -3.24 -19.55
CA MET A 1 6.15 -2.86 -20.49
C MET A 1 5.14 -2.04 -19.72
N ALA A 2 4.91 -0.78 -20.08
CA ALA A 2 3.94 0.07 -19.40
C ALA A 2 2.53 -0.28 -19.91
N THR A 3 1.78 -1.06 -19.14
CA THR A 3 0.36 -1.29 -19.42
C THR A 3 -0.39 0.01 -19.19
N ASN A 4 -1.19 0.46 -20.17
CA ASN A 4 -2.12 1.58 -19.97
C ASN A 4 -2.91 1.33 -18.68
N PRO A 5 -2.95 2.27 -17.72
CA PRO A 5 -3.69 2.06 -16.51
C PRO A 5 -5.17 1.87 -16.88
N PRO A 6 -5.86 0.90 -16.27
CA PRO A 6 -7.27 0.71 -16.51
C PRO A 6 -8.02 2.02 -16.19
N ARG A 7 -9.07 2.31 -16.97
CA ARG A 7 -10.03 3.37 -16.63
C ARG A 7 -10.51 3.19 -15.19
N ALA A 8 -10.83 4.30 -14.52
CA ALA A 8 -11.36 4.27 -13.17
C ALA A 8 -12.54 3.27 -13.09
N GLN A 9 -12.50 2.38 -12.10
CA GLN A 9 -13.47 1.32 -11.92
C GLN A 9 -14.46 1.73 -10.84
N ALA A 10 -15.75 1.76 -11.18
CA ALA A 10 -16.81 2.02 -10.20
C ALA A 10 -17.01 0.79 -9.32
N GLN A 11 -17.13 1.00 -8.01
CA GLN A 11 -17.45 -0.01 -7.01
C GLN A 11 -18.73 0.42 -6.30
N VAL A 12 -19.77 -0.41 -6.33
CA VAL A 12 -21.04 -0.12 -5.67
C VAL A 12 -20.98 -0.64 -4.23
N LEU A 13 -21.33 0.22 -3.29
CA LEU A 13 -21.42 -0.08 -1.87
C LEU A 13 -22.79 -0.68 -1.52
N ALA A 14 -22.88 -1.32 -0.36
CA ALA A 14 -24.14 -1.87 0.17
C ALA A 14 -25.24 -0.81 0.34
N SER A 15 -24.87 0.45 0.52
CA SER A 15 -25.81 1.58 0.57
C SER A 15 -26.40 1.97 -0.80
N GLY A 16 -25.92 1.37 -1.90
CA GLY A 16 -26.23 1.74 -3.27
C GLY A 16 -25.42 2.93 -3.80
N ARG A 17 -24.64 3.60 -2.93
CA ARG A 17 -23.67 4.63 -3.34
C ARG A 17 -22.46 3.98 -4.02
N SER A 18 -21.66 4.78 -4.73
CA SER A 18 -20.53 4.26 -5.50
C SER A 18 -19.22 4.94 -5.17
N CYS A 19 -18.13 4.16 -5.20
CA CYS A 19 -16.76 4.63 -5.14
C CYS A 19 -16.07 4.47 -6.49
N GLN A 20 -15.00 5.22 -6.71
CA GLN A 20 -14.18 5.14 -7.92
C GLN A 20 -12.77 4.71 -7.56
N LEU A 21 -12.33 3.58 -8.10
CA LEU A 21 -10.96 3.11 -7.99
C LEU A 21 -10.15 3.59 -9.19
N ALA A 22 -9.17 4.46 -8.97
CA ALA A 22 -8.33 5.03 -10.01
C ALA A 22 -6.84 4.78 -9.73
N ALA A 23 -6.07 4.54 -10.78
CA ALA A 23 -4.61 4.52 -10.69
C ALA A 23 -4.08 5.96 -10.68
N ILE A 24 -3.22 6.28 -9.73
CA ILE A 24 -2.52 7.56 -9.66
C ILE A 24 -1.19 7.42 -10.40
N ARG A 25 -1.00 8.25 -11.42
CA ARG A 25 0.30 8.36 -12.09
C ARG A 25 1.21 9.24 -11.23
N ASN A 26 2.12 8.60 -10.51
CA ASN A 26 3.19 9.29 -9.79
C ASN A 26 4.49 8.54 -10.07
N ASP A 27 5.48 9.27 -10.59
CA ASP A 27 6.78 8.69 -10.99
C ASP A 27 7.55 8.11 -9.79
N LEU A 28 7.22 8.53 -8.56
CA LEU A 28 7.91 8.11 -7.35
C LEU A 28 7.33 6.83 -6.73
N ILE A 29 6.04 6.55 -6.93
CA ILE A 29 5.35 5.41 -6.30
C ILE A 29 4.63 4.62 -7.39
N PRO A 30 5.24 3.54 -7.90
CA PRO A 30 4.59 2.71 -8.91
C PRO A 30 3.39 1.98 -8.31
N ASN A 31 2.40 1.67 -9.14
CA ASN A 31 1.20 0.91 -8.75
C ASN A 31 0.42 1.55 -7.58
N TYR A 32 0.37 2.89 -7.56
CA TYR A 32 -0.39 3.64 -6.58
C TYR A 32 -1.85 3.81 -7.04
N TYR A 33 -2.80 3.45 -6.18
CA TYR A 33 -4.22 3.56 -6.45
C TYR A 33 -4.95 4.36 -5.37
N LEU A 34 -6.10 4.91 -5.75
CA LEU A 34 -6.96 5.69 -4.88
C LEU A 34 -8.41 5.24 -5.08
N LEU A 35 -9.05 4.85 -3.99
CA LEU A 35 -10.48 4.55 -3.94
C LEU A 35 -11.21 5.78 -3.38
N ALA A 36 -11.82 6.56 -4.27
CA ALA A 36 -12.49 7.82 -3.93
C ALA A 36 -13.99 7.62 -3.70
N PHE A 37 -14.52 8.28 -2.67
CA PHE A 37 -15.94 8.53 -2.51
C PHE A 37 -16.29 9.89 -3.16
N PRO A 38 -17.10 9.91 -4.23
CA PRO A 38 -17.47 11.14 -4.92
C PRO A 38 -18.14 12.16 -4.00
N ILE A 39 -17.69 13.42 -4.09
CA ILE A 39 -18.13 14.51 -3.21
C ILE A 39 -19.60 14.91 -3.41
N ASP A 40 -20.14 14.67 -4.60
CA ASP A 40 -21.53 14.92 -4.98
C ASP A 40 -22.51 13.97 -4.27
N GLN A 41 -22.01 12.82 -3.80
CA GLN A 41 -22.77 11.89 -2.95
C GLN A 41 -22.76 12.28 -1.47
N GLY A 42 -22.10 13.39 -1.10
CA GLY A 42 -21.99 13.88 0.27
C GLY A 42 -21.00 13.09 1.13
N GLN A 43 -21.09 13.26 2.45
CA GLN A 43 -20.22 12.56 3.38
C GLN A 43 -20.59 11.06 3.46
N PRO A 44 -19.60 10.14 3.39
CA PRO A 44 -19.85 8.73 3.65
C PRO A 44 -20.17 8.53 5.13
N SER A 45 -21.09 7.61 5.41
CA SER A 45 -21.35 7.12 6.77
C SER A 45 -20.16 6.29 7.27
N ALA A 46 -20.12 6.01 8.58
CA ALA A 46 -19.11 5.13 9.15
C ALA A 46 -19.15 3.71 8.55
N ALA A 47 -20.34 3.21 8.18
CA ALA A 47 -20.50 1.92 7.54
C ALA A 47 -19.86 1.90 6.14
N GLU A 48 -20.05 2.96 5.36
CA GLU A 48 -19.43 3.06 4.03
C GLU A 48 -17.93 3.29 4.09
N VAL A 49 -17.44 4.06 5.07
CA VAL A 49 -15.99 4.17 5.29
C VAL A 49 -15.40 2.79 5.60
N THR A 50 -16.09 1.98 6.41
CA THR A 50 -15.67 0.61 6.71
C THR A 50 -15.68 -0.27 5.46
N GLU A 51 -16.73 -0.18 4.65
CA GLU A 51 -16.83 -0.92 3.39
C GLU A 51 -15.74 -0.51 2.38
N MET A 52 -15.49 0.79 2.24
CA MET A 52 -14.39 1.32 1.42
C MET A 52 -13.03 0.79 1.88
N LEU A 53 -12.78 0.74 3.19
CA LEU A 53 -11.54 0.18 3.73
C LEU A 53 -11.41 -1.31 3.40
N ASN A 54 -12.50 -2.09 3.55
CA ASN A 54 -12.50 -3.51 3.21
C ASN A 54 -12.25 -3.75 1.72
N LEU A 55 -12.88 -2.95 0.84
CA LEU A 55 -12.62 -2.99 -0.61
C LEU A 55 -11.16 -2.64 -0.92
N GLY A 56 -10.63 -1.60 -0.29
CA GLY A 56 -9.24 -1.18 -0.45
C GLY A 56 -8.25 -2.25 -0.01
N ILE A 57 -8.46 -2.86 1.15
CA ILE A 57 -7.64 -3.96 1.68
C ILE A 57 -7.67 -5.16 0.74
N SER A 58 -8.86 -5.60 0.29
CA SER A 58 -8.96 -6.74 -0.63
C SER A 58 -8.19 -6.46 -1.93
N TYR A 59 -8.38 -5.28 -2.50
CA TYR A 59 -7.67 -4.89 -3.73
C TYR A 59 -6.15 -4.84 -3.52
N ALA A 60 -5.70 -4.28 -2.40
CA ALA A 60 -4.28 -4.17 -2.06
C ALA A 60 -3.63 -5.54 -1.88
N ARG A 61 -4.30 -6.46 -1.18
CA ARG A 61 -3.82 -7.83 -0.99
C ARG A 61 -3.66 -8.56 -2.32
N ASP A 62 -4.65 -8.47 -3.20
CA ASP A 62 -4.63 -9.11 -4.52
C ASP A 62 -3.58 -8.48 -5.44
N LEU A 63 -3.34 -7.17 -5.29
CA LEU A 63 -2.29 -6.45 -6.01
C LEU A 63 -0.89 -6.85 -5.51
N ALA A 64 -0.69 -6.90 -4.19
CA ALA A 64 0.59 -7.26 -3.56
C ALA A 64 0.97 -8.71 -3.84
N ALA A 65 0.01 -9.65 -3.76
CA ALA A 65 0.23 -11.04 -4.14
C ALA A 65 0.73 -11.17 -5.59
N ARG A 66 0.11 -10.45 -6.54
CA ARG A 66 0.49 -10.51 -7.96
C ARG A 66 1.83 -9.83 -8.27
N LEU A 67 2.15 -8.74 -7.59
CA LEU A 67 3.34 -7.94 -7.91
C LEU A 67 4.59 -8.33 -7.11
N LEU A 68 4.41 -8.84 -5.89
CA LEU A 68 5.47 -9.00 -4.89
C LEU A 68 5.59 -10.42 -4.35
N ASP A 69 4.71 -11.32 -4.80
CA ASP A 69 4.54 -12.68 -4.27
C ASP A 69 4.36 -12.68 -2.73
N ASP A 70 3.66 -11.66 -2.25
CA ASP A 70 3.47 -11.41 -0.82
C ASP A 70 2.17 -10.64 -0.60
N PRO A 71 1.08 -11.32 -0.22
CA PRO A 71 -0.23 -10.70 -0.08
C PRO A 71 -0.28 -9.64 1.01
N GLU A 72 0.65 -9.65 1.98
CA GLU A 72 0.66 -8.73 3.13
C GLU A 72 1.58 -7.51 2.92
N ALA A 73 2.28 -7.47 1.79
CA ALA A 73 3.20 -6.38 1.45
C ALA A 73 2.45 -5.17 0.86
N TYR A 74 1.62 -4.50 1.65
CA TYR A 74 0.90 -3.29 1.23
C TYR A 74 0.68 -2.30 2.38
N THR A 75 0.24 -1.09 2.02
CA THR A 75 -0.17 -0.05 2.95
C THR A 75 -1.49 0.55 2.48
N ILE A 76 -2.40 0.74 3.45
CA ILE A 76 -3.66 1.44 3.28
C ILE A 76 -3.63 2.71 4.14
N LEU A 77 -4.05 3.84 3.57
CA LEU A 77 -4.26 5.07 4.32
C LEU A 77 -5.62 5.66 3.97
N TYR A 78 -6.43 5.93 4.98
CA TYR A 78 -7.67 6.67 4.81
C TYR A 78 -7.46 8.17 5.04
N SER A 79 -7.97 8.96 4.12
CA SER A 79 -7.92 10.42 4.12
C SER A 79 -9.35 10.97 4.15
N GLY A 80 -9.67 11.71 5.21
CA GLY A 80 -10.93 12.42 5.34
C GLY A 80 -10.98 13.71 4.50
N TYR A 81 -12.13 14.37 4.51
CA TYR A 81 -12.45 15.54 3.69
C TYR A 81 -11.37 16.65 3.67
N SER A 82 -10.71 16.89 4.80
CA SER A 82 -9.72 17.97 4.98
C SER A 82 -8.31 17.62 4.49
N ALA A 83 -8.13 16.55 3.73
CA ALA A 83 -6.84 16.22 3.14
C ALA A 83 -6.36 17.37 2.22
N ARG A 84 -5.14 17.88 2.46
CA ARG A 84 -4.67 19.16 1.91
C ARG A 84 -4.60 19.23 0.38
N ARG A 85 -4.46 18.10 -0.30
CA ARG A 85 -4.15 18.05 -1.75
C ARG A 85 -5.32 17.55 -2.60
N GLU A 86 -6.25 16.82 -2.02
CA GLU A 86 -7.44 16.31 -2.70
C GLU A 86 -8.64 16.45 -1.78
N LYS A 87 -9.66 17.18 -2.23
CA LYS A 87 -10.92 17.30 -1.49
C LYS A 87 -11.70 15.99 -1.62
N GLY A 88 -12.25 15.53 -0.50
CA GLY A 88 -13.12 14.36 -0.47
C GLY A 88 -12.55 13.20 0.34
N TRP A 89 -13.34 12.14 0.48
CA TRP A 89 -12.99 10.97 1.27
C TRP A 89 -12.40 9.89 0.37
N HIS A 90 -11.23 9.39 0.74
CA HIS A 90 -10.54 8.43 -0.11
C HIS A 90 -9.63 7.51 0.67
N VAL A 91 -9.39 6.33 0.08
CA VAL A 91 -8.46 5.34 0.58
C VAL A 91 -7.30 5.22 -0.40
N HIS A 92 -6.09 5.51 0.07
CA HIS A 92 -4.85 5.30 -0.65
C HIS A 92 -4.44 3.84 -0.54
N ILE A 93 -4.05 3.25 -1.67
CA ILE A 93 -3.63 1.86 -1.78
C ILE A 93 -2.26 1.83 -2.42
N VAL A 94 -1.26 1.40 -1.65
CA VAL A 94 0.14 1.35 -2.09
C VAL A 94 0.73 -0.02 -1.77
N PRO A 95 1.06 -0.85 -2.78
CA PRO A 95 1.85 -2.06 -2.53
C PRO A 95 3.25 -1.66 -2.06
N ALA A 96 3.81 -2.40 -1.11
CA ALA A 96 5.14 -2.12 -0.59
C ALA A 96 6.18 -2.33 -1.69
N TRP A 97 7.26 -1.54 -1.68
CA TRP A 97 8.37 -1.79 -2.57
C TRP A 97 9.23 -2.93 -2.01
N LYS A 98 9.20 -4.10 -2.66
CA LYS A 98 10.32 -5.03 -2.54
C LYS A 98 11.39 -4.56 -3.51
N PRO A 99 12.61 -4.22 -3.05
CA PRO A 99 13.72 -4.17 -3.98
C PRO A 99 13.79 -5.55 -4.62
N MET A 100 13.51 -5.63 -5.92
CA MET A 100 13.81 -6.84 -6.66
C MET A 100 15.27 -7.13 -6.35
N ALA A 101 15.55 -8.29 -5.76
CA ALA A 101 16.90 -8.81 -5.71
C ALA A 101 17.30 -9.01 -7.17
N GLN A 102 17.80 -7.94 -7.77
CA GLN A 102 17.97 -7.77 -9.19
C GLN A 102 19.18 -8.61 -9.55
N GLY A 103 18.97 -9.91 -9.78
CA GLY A 103 19.86 -10.77 -10.54
C GLY A 103 21.35 -10.76 -10.17
N MET A 104 21.76 -10.30 -8.97
CA MET A 104 23.11 -10.55 -8.47
C MET A 104 23.13 -11.90 -7.76
N ALA A 105 22.85 -12.95 -8.54
CA ALA A 105 23.62 -14.17 -8.39
C ALA A 105 25.07 -13.81 -8.72
N LEU A 106 25.78 -13.20 -7.77
CA LEU A 106 27.22 -13.24 -7.76
C LEU A 106 27.54 -14.73 -7.69
N ARG A 107 27.89 -15.33 -8.84
CA ARG A 107 28.50 -16.66 -8.87
C ARG A 107 29.68 -16.59 -7.92
N ARG A 108 29.50 -17.07 -6.68
CA ARG A 108 30.61 -17.42 -5.80
C ARG A 108 31.29 -18.61 -6.46
N VAL A 109 32.21 -18.34 -7.38
CA VAL A 109 33.32 -19.24 -7.63
C VAL A 109 34.08 -19.33 -6.31
N GLY A 110 34.38 -20.56 -5.89
CA GLY A 110 34.72 -20.95 -4.53
C GLY A 110 35.67 -20.01 -3.78
N GLY A 111 35.40 -19.86 -2.49
CA GLY A 111 36.18 -19.05 -1.57
C GLY A 111 35.62 -19.15 -0.17
N GLU A 112 35.75 -20.34 0.41
CA GLU A 112 35.49 -20.63 1.81
C GLU A 112 36.42 -19.75 2.68
N LYS A 113 35.86 -18.69 3.27
CA LYS A 113 36.49 -17.99 4.41
C LYS A 113 35.41 -17.61 5.44
N SER A 114 35.43 -18.42 6.49
CA SER A 114 35.02 -18.23 7.89
C SER A 114 34.44 -16.86 8.27
N ALA A 115 33.26 -16.87 8.88
CA ALA A 115 32.62 -15.72 9.49
C ALA A 115 33.27 -15.33 10.83
N PRO A 116 33.38 -14.03 11.18
CA PRO A 116 33.54 -13.61 12.56
C PRO A 116 32.17 -13.52 13.25
N SER A 117 32.05 -14.28 14.33
CA SER A 117 30.92 -14.30 15.26
C SER A 117 30.96 -13.10 16.20
N HIS A 118 30.40 -11.95 15.84
CA HIS A 118 30.10 -10.92 16.82
C HIS A 118 28.99 -9.97 16.36
N TRP A 119 27.74 -10.28 16.72
CA TRP A 119 26.67 -9.29 16.72
C TRP A 119 26.78 -8.47 18.02
N PRO A 120 26.83 -7.12 17.96
CA PRO A 120 26.84 -6.31 19.16
C PRO A 120 25.47 -6.37 19.86
N GLN A 121 25.48 -6.75 21.13
CA GLN A 121 24.29 -6.77 21.99
C GLN A 121 23.70 -5.36 22.13
N LYS A 122 22.37 -5.27 21.97
CA LYS A 122 21.58 -4.05 22.21
C LYS A 122 21.84 -3.50 23.61
N ARG A 123 22.29 -2.24 23.70
CA ARG A 123 22.25 -1.46 24.94
C ARG A 123 20.78 -1.17 25.28
N ARG A 124 20.36 -1.50 26.50
CA ARG A 124 19.06 -1.11 27.05
C ARG A 124 19.10 0.38 27.44
N CYS A 125 18.05 1.12 27.15
CA CYS A 125 17.85 2.48 27.69
C CYS A 125 17.43 2.38 29.17
N PRO A 126 18.04 3.15 30.08
CA PRO A 126 17.57 3.30 31.45
C PRO A 126 16.80 4.62 31.59
N THR A 127 15.48 4.55 31.56
CA THR A 127 14.61 5.57 32.17
C THR A 127 13.36 4.83 32.61
N ASP A 128 13.34 4.48 33.89
CA ASP A 128 12.16 4.32 34.74
C ASP A 128 12.67 4.10 36.17
N GLN A 129 12.95 5.19 36.87
CA GLN A 129 12.92 5.24 38.33
C GLN A 129 12.00 6.41 38.68
N GLU A 130 10.76 6.08 39.03
CA GLU A 130 9.93 6.87 39.95
C GLU A 130 10.49 6.72 41.37
#